data_AF-A0AA47MCV8-F1
#
_entry.id   AF-A0AA47MCV8-F1
#
_cell.length_a   1.000
_cell.length_b   1.000
_cell.length_c   1.000
_cell.angle_alpha   90.00
_cell.angle_beta   90.00
_cell.angle_gamma   90.00
#
_symmetry.space_group_name_H-M   'P 1'
#
loop_
_entity.id
_entity.type
_entity.pdbx_description
1 polymer ?
#
loop_
_entity_poly.entity_id
_entity_poly.type
_entity_poly.pdbx_seq_one_letter_code
_entity_poly.pdbx_strand_id
1 'polypeptide(L)'
;MANFRFLHESSRSTRAVVPDLQQSCTQRDTARNDHESMGRMAKRFKNFKRFVYDYEVETLNGVKGATTFQNGPKVSCKVEIEVPQTCSFILRTKDCSLTEVTDIHAQGTPVFSPAAGSEAFKVAMAKNTLTFVVDIENEVSLYPEEGEPISILNAKRGIISALMVPAMEEDKTRGMTTVHGECATDFTVNSGDAADVTVNRDLSKCNNHSPQREPTSPLALITGMHYPLSKLIASTQTCNYKFDASKKHMVSTNCTEKHLFLPFSSQNKYGMSTTVSQTLTLRESNKINDRIFNYSE
;
A
#
# COMPACT_ATOMS: atom_id res chain seq x y z
N MET A 1 4.41 1.62 -16.63
CA MET A 1 4.43 1.98 -15.20
C MET A 1 3.00 2.04 -14.70
N ALA A 2 2.61 1.18 -13.77
CA ALA A 2 1.32 1.30 -13.08
C ALA A 2 1.37 2.56 -12.20
N ASN A 3 0.60 3.59 -12.56
CA ASN A 3 0.46 4.82 -11.78
C ASN A 3 -0.49 4.55 -10.61
N PHE A 4 0.04 4.29 -9.41
CA PHE A 4 -0.74 4.16 -8.16
C PHE A 4 -1.25 5.52 -7.64
N ARG A 5 -2.11 6.22 -8.39
CA ARG A 5 -2.58 7.56 -8.00
C ARG A 5 -3.82 7.49 -7.11
N PHE A 6 -3.71 6.99 -5.88
CA PHE A 6 -4.87 6.88 -4.99
C PHE A 6 -4.52 7.06 -3.51
N LEU A 7 -4.22 8.30 -3.14
CA LEU A 7 -4.66 8.92 -1.88
C LEU A 7 -5.10 10.33 -2.26
N HIS A 8 -6.31 10.69 -1.83
CA HIS A 8 -7.03 11.89 -2.24
C HIS A 8 -6.11 13.12 -2.20
N GLU A 9 -5.93 13.77 -3.35
CA GLU A 9 -5.32 15.09 -3.42
C GLU A 9 -6.45 16.05 -3.01
N SER A 10 -6.42 16.57 -1.77
CA SER A 10 -7.30 17.66 -1.36
C SER A 10 -6.87 18.93 -2.08
N SER A 11 -7.23 19.02 -3.36
CA SER A 11 -7.07 20.23 -4.14
C SER A 11 -8.15 21.23 -3.73
N ARG A 12 -7.71 22.23 -2.95
CA ARG A 12 -8.34 23.52 -2.62
C ARG A 12 -9.31 23.58 -1.43
N SER A 13 -8.78 24.22 -0.39
CA SER A 13 -9.40 25.27 0.42
C SER A 13 -10.44 24.86 1.46
N THR A 14 -9.94 24.54 2.67
CA THR A 14 -10.45 25.15 3.91
C THR A 14 -9.33 25.21 4.95
N ARG A 15 -8.98 26.44 5.32
CA ARG A 15 -7.88 26.89 6.19
C ARG A 15 -8.07 26.53 7.68
N ALA A 16 -8.64 25.36 8.01
CA ALA A 16 -9.06 25.06 9.38
C ALA A 16 -8.97 23.58 9.84
N VAL A 17 -8.67 22.59 9.00
CA VAL A 17 -8.89 21.16 9.36
C VAL A 17 -7.67 20.43 9.94
N VAL A 18 -6.44 20.87 9.64
CA VAL A 18 -5.22 20.16 10.07
C VAL A 18 -4.96 20.21 11.59
N PRO A 19 -5.16 21.35 12.30
CA PRO A 19 -5.04 21.39 13.76
C PRO A 19 -6.03 20.44 14.46
N ASP A 20 -7.23 20.28 13.90
CA ASP A 20 -8.32 19.47 14.49
C ASP A 20 -8.06 17.95 14.38
N LEU A 21 -7.45 17.47 13.29
CA LEU A 21 -7.11 16.04 13.13
C LEU A 21 -5.95 15.61 14.06
N GLN A 22 -4.94 16.46 14.19
CA GLN A 22 -3.83 16.23 15.13
C GLN A 22 -4.29 16.45 16.58
N GLN A 23 -5.22 17.37 16.85
CA GLN A 23 -5.87 17.55 18.16
C GLN A 23 -6.78 16.39 18.53
N SER A 24 -7.54 15.81 17.60
CA SER A 24 -8.39 14.63 17.85
C SER A 24 -7.57 13.45 18.39
N CYS A 25 -6.36 13.26 17.86
CA CYS A 25 -5.44 12.22 18.33
C CYS A 25 -4.66 12.60 19.59
N THR A 26 -4.35 13.89 19.82
CA THR A 26 -3.50 14.33 20.96
C THR A 26 -4.28 14.78 22.20
N GLN A 27 -5.50 15.33 22.09
CA GLN A 27 -6.29 15.83 23.22
C GLN A 27 -6.82 14.73 24.15
N ARG A 28 -6.87 13.46 23.68
CA ARG A 28 -7.30 12.32 24.50
C ARG A 28 -6.16 11.56 25.19
N ASP A 29 -4.90 11.80 24.81
CA ASP A 29 -3.73 11.25 25.52
C ASP A 29 -3.59 11.81 26.95
N THR A 30 -4.15 13.00 27.22
CA THR A 30 -4.14 13.64 28.56
C THR A 30 -5.25 13.19 29.51
N ALA A 31 -6.22 12.40 29.04
CA ALA A 31 -7.30 11.86 29.86
C ALA A 31 -7.04 10.37 30.14
N ARG A 32 -6.35 10.10 31.26
CA ARG A 32 -6.39 8.86 32.06
C ARG A 32 -6.63 7.55 31.29
N ASN A 33 -5.55 6.89 30.87
CA ASN A 33 -5.42 5.42 30.75
C ASN A 33 -6.49 4.63 29.94
N ASP A 34 -7.21 5.25 29.01
CA ASP A 34 -8.14 4.54 28.14
C ASP A 34 -7.49 4.20 26.80
N HIS A 35 -6.95 2.99 26.72
CA HIS A 35 -6.34 2.35 25.52
C HIS A 35 -7.32 2.19 24.33
N GLU A 36 -8.56 2.66 24.50
CA GLU A 36 -9.70 2.59 23.57
C GLU A 36 -9.74 3.79 22.58
N SER A 37 -9.04 4.88 22.88
CA SER A 37 -9.22 6.17 22.17
C SER A 37 -8.09 6.56 21.19
N MET A 38 -7.05 5.75 21.07
CA MET A 38 -5.90 5.98 20.17
C MET A 38 -6.14 5.39 18.78
N GLY A 39 -5.81 6.14 17.72
CA GLY A 39 -5.95 5.70 16.32
C GLY A 39 -5.26 4.36 16.04
N ARG A 40 -5.85 3.57 15.13
CA ARG A 40 -5.56 2.12 15.06
C ARG A 40 -4.13 1.81 14.62
N MET A 41 -3.57 2.63 13.73
CA MET A 41 -2.14 2.62 13.37
C MET A 41 -1.24 3.05 14.54
N ALA A 42 -1.65 4.04 15.34
CA ALA A 42 -0.89 4.48 16.51
C ALA A 42 -0.81 3.42 17.63
N LYS A 43 -1.78 2.50 17.73
CA LYS A 43 -1.66 1.32 18.61
C LYS A 43 -0.52 0.38 18.20
N ARG A 44 -0.12 0.38 16.92
CA ARG A 44 0.87 -0.55 16.33
C ARG A 44 2.24 0.09 16.17
N PHE A 45 2.27 1.40 15.91
CA PHE A 45 3.48 2.19 15.75
C PHE A 45 3.65 3.14 16.94
N LYS A 46 4.42 2.71 17.94
CA LYS A 46 4.72 3.55 19.11
C LYS A 46 5.46 4.82 18.68
N ASN A 47 5.07 5.94 19.26
CA ASN A 47 5.77 7.21 19.11
C ASN A 47 7.23 7.13 19.56
N PHE A 48 8.03 8.08 19.07
CA PHE A 48 9.46 8.18 19.32
C PHE A 48 10.23 6.92 18.93
N LYS A 49 9.77 6.26 17.86
CA LYS A 49 10.46 5.14 17.24
C LYS A 49 10.66 5.33 15.75
N ARG A 50 11.73 4.68 15.27
CA ARG A 50 11.99 4.43 13.86
C ARG A 50 11.91 2.93 13.60
N PHE A 51 11.22 2.56 12.54
CA PHE A 51 11.09 1.18 12.06
C PHE A 51 11.72 1.10 10.69
N VAL A 52 12.60 0.12 10.49
CA VAL A 52 13.26 -0.10 9.19
C VAL A 52 12.76 -1.40 8.61
N TYR A 53 12.19 -1.35 7.42
CA TYR A 53 11.67 -2.48 6.68
C TYR A 53 12.48 -2.69 5.40
N ASP A 54 12.68 -3.96 5.03
CA ASP A 54 12.97 -4.29 3.64
C ASP A 54 11.64 -4.43 2.91
N TYR A 55 11.51 -3.69 1.82
CA TYR A 55 10.34 -3.65 0.96
C TYR A 55 10.66 -4.27 -0.39
N GLU A 56 9.82 -5.19 -0.86
CA GLU A 56 9.85 -5.65 -2.24
C GLU A 56 8.46 -5.67 -2.84
N VAL A 57 8.33 -5.24 -4.08
CA VAL A 57 7.13 -5.44 -4.88
C VAL A 57 7.50 -5.92 -6.27
N GLU A 58 6.88 -7.00 -6.73
CA GLU A 58 6.98 -7.49 -8.09
C GLU A 58 5.62 -7.46 -8.76
N THR A 59 5.60 -7.17 -10.06
CA THR A 59 4.42 -7.26 -10.90
C THR A 59 4.74 -8.14 -12.09
N LEU A 60 4.01 -9.23 -12.25
CA LEU A 60 4.17 -10.21 -13.31
C LEU A 60 2.91 -10.27 -14.15
N ASN A 61 3.01 -9.95 -15.44
CA ASN A 61 1.95 -10.11 -16.41
C ASN A 61 2.24 -11.33 -17.29
N GLY A 62 1.21 -12.11 -17.61
CA GLY A 62 1.36 -13.26 -18.49
C GLY A 62 0.01 -13.87 -18.89
N VAL A 63 0.07 -14.93 -19.71
CA VAL A 63 -1.11 -15.66 -20.19
C VAL A 63 -1.11 -17.07 -19.61
N LYS A 64 -1.76 -17.23 -18.45
CA LYS A 64 -1.79 -18.51 -17.72
C LYS A 64 -2.51 -19.57 -18.55
N GLY A 65 -1.84 -20.71 -18.75
CA GLY A 65 -2.36 -21.85 -19.51
C GLY A 65 -2.01 -21.85 -21.00
N ALA A 66 -1.48 -20.74 -21.55
CA ALA A 66 -1.06 -20.68 -22.96
C ALA A 66 0.46 -20.60 -23.11
N THR A 67 1.14 -19.81 -22.27
CA THR A 67 2.60 -19.64 -22.35
C THR A 67 3.19 -19.52 -20.96
N THR A 68 4.48 -19.83 -20.82
CA THR A 68 5.26 -19.52 -19.63
C THR A 68 5.86 -18.12 -19.66
N PHE A 69 5.67 -17.37 -20.76
CA PHE A 69 6.18 -16.02 -20.89
C PHE A 69 5.51 -15.06 -19.91
N GLN A 70 6.35 -14.32 -19.19
CA GLN A 70 5.96 -13.34 -18.20
C GLN A 70 6.84 -12.10 -18.37
N ASN A 71 6.29 -10.94 -18.04
CA ASN A 71 7.05 -9.71 -17.97
C ASN A 71 6.64 -8.87 -16.77
N GLY A 72 7.49 -7.90 -16.43
CA GLY A 72 7.12 -6.82 -15.54
C GLY A 72 8.23 -6.41 -14.58
N PRO A 73 7.99 -5.35 -13.79
CA PRO A 73 9.00 -4.78 -12.92
C PRO A 73 9.05 -5.46 -11.55
N LYS A 74 10.22 -5.41 -10.93
CA LYS A 74 10.42 -5.61 -9.50
C LYS A 74 11.13 -4.40 -8.90
N VAL A 75 10.58 -3.88 -7.81
CA VAL A 75 11.16 -2.81 -7.00
C VAL A 75 11.55 -3.37 -5.64
N SER A 76 12.76 -3.02 -5.18
CA SER A 76 13.19 -3.27 -3.80
C SER A 76 13.63 -1.96 -3.16
N CYS A 77 13.34 -1.72 -1.88
CA CYS A 77 13.81 -0.54 -1.16
C CYS A 77 14.02 -0.86 0.33
N LYS A 78 14.88 -0.10 1.01
CA LYS A 78 14.83 0.07 2.46
C LYS A 78 13.85 1.18 2.80
N VAL A 79 12.89 0.89 3.66
CA VAL A 79 11.82 1.80 4.06
C VAL A 79 12.01 2.14 5.54
N GLU A 80 12.17 3.41 5.86
CA GLU A 80 12.22 3.91 7.22
C GLU A 80 10.91 4.63 7.54
N ILE A 81 10.24 4.21 8.60
CA ILE A 81 9.06 4.87 9.17
C ILE A 81 9.45 5.45 10.51
N GLU A 82 9.48 6.77 10.59
CA GLU A 82 9.66 7.51 11.85
C GLU A 82 8.29 7.95 12.36
N VAL A 83 8.12 7.88 13.68
CA VAL A 83 6.89 8.29 14.38
C VAL A 83 7.23 9.39 15.38
N PRO A 84 7.47 10.64 14.94
CA PRO A 84 7.87 11.71 15.85
C PRO A 84 6.81 12.02 16.89
N GLN A 85 5.53 11.86 16.53
CA GLN A 85 4.37 12.06 17.40
C GLN A 85 3.32 10.99 17.12
N THR A 86 2.39 10.76 18.05
CA THR A 86 1.26 9.86 17.86
C THR A 86 0.49 10.25 16.58
N CYS A 87 0.18 9.27 15.72
CA CYS A 87 -0.54 9.47 14.45
C CYS A 87 0.18 10.28 13.35
N SER A 88 1.41 10.74 13.60
CA SER A 88 2.21 11.54 12.68
C SER A 88 3.45 10.75 12.24
N PHE A 89 3.60 10.57 10.94
CA PHE A 89 4.58 9.66 10.37
C PHE A 89 5.44 10.32 9.30
N ILE A 90 6.70 9.92 9.24
CA ILE A 90 7.64 10.32 8.19
C ILE A 90 8.14 9.05 7.51
N LEU A 91 7.88 8.94 6.21
CA LEU A 91 8.39 7.89 5.34
C LEU A 91 9.67 8.35 4.65
N ARG A 92 10.75 7.59 4.80
CA ARG A 92 11.97 7.71 3.98
C ARG A 92 12.24 6.41 3.25
N THR A 93 12.67 6.52 2.00
CA THR A 93 13.07 5.38 1.18
C THR A 93 14.53 5.49 0.80
N LYS A 94 15.29 4.41 0.97
CA LYS A 94 16.72 4.32 0.70
C LYS A 94 17.01 3.03 -0.06
N ASP A 95 18.19 2.97 -0.68
CA ASP A 95 18.72 1.77 -1.35
C ASP A 95 17.69 1.12 -2.29
N CYS A 96 16.95 1.96 -3.02
CA CYS A 96 15.95 1.50 -3.96
C CYS A 96 16.61 0.92 -5.22
N SER A 97 16.02 -0.14 -5.76
CA SER A 97 16.37 -0.70 -7.06
C SER A 97 15.11 -0.93 -7.89
N LEU A 98 15.22 -0.72 -9.21
CA LEU A 98 14.20 -1.06 -10.19
C LEU A 98 14.80 -2.05 -11.19
N THR A 99 14.19 -3.22 -11.25
CA THR A 99 14.55 -4.31 -12.17
C THR A 99 13.34 -4.72 -12.99
N GLU A 100 13.56 -5.40 -14.10
CA GLU A 100 12.51 -5.93 -14.96
C GLU A 100 12.87 -7.32 -15.46
N VAL A 101 11.85 -8.10 -15.81
CA VAL A 101 12.05 -9.43 -16.38
C VAL A 101 12.71 -9.31 -17.75
N THR A 102 13.89 -9.90 -17.90
CA THR A 102 14.63 -9.96 -19.17
C THR A 102 14.66 -11.36 -19.78
N ASP A 103 14.50 -12.40 -18.96
CA ASP A 103 14.50 -13.78 -19.41
C ASP A 103 13.67 -14.65 -18.46
N ILE A 104 13.42 -15.90 -18.84
CA ILE A 104 12.65 -16.87 -18.07
C ILE A 104 13.40 -18.20 -18.10
N HIS A 105 13.82 -18.67 -16.92
CA HIS A 105 14.50 -19.96 -16.80
C HIS A 105 13.58 -21.13 -17.20
N ALA A 106 14.17 -22.29 -17.46
CA ALA A 106 13.50 -23.51 -17.94
C ALA A 106 12.31 -23.98 -17.08
N GLN A 107 12.24 -23.54 -15.83
CA GLN A 107 11.20 -23.87 -14.85
C GLN A 107 10.07 -22.81 -14.80
N GLY A 108 10.10 -21.77 -15.64
CA GLY A 108 9.14 -20.67 -15.64
C GLY A 108 9.46 -19.57 -14.61
N THR A 109 10.66 -19.56 -14.05
CA THR A 109 11.11 -18.55 -13.07
C THR A 109 11.64 -17.31 -13.80
N PRO A 110 11.08 -16.11 -13.54
CA PRO A 110 11.54 -14.88 -14.18
C PRO A 110 12.93 -14.48 -13.71
N VAL A 111 13.76 -14.01 -14.65
CA VAL A 111 15.09 -13.45 -14.42
C VAL A 111 15.00 -11.94 -14.50
N PHE A 112 15.43 -11.28 -13.43
CA PHE A 112 15.37 -9.82 -13.31
C PHE A 112 16.74 -9.19 -13.57
N SER A 113 16.75 -8.15 -14.40
CA SER A 113 17.93 -7.30 -14.63
C SER A 113 17.57 -5.83 -14.40
N PRO A 114 18.54 -4.93 -14.15
CA PRO A 114 18.27 -3.50 -13.99
C PRO A 114 17.47 -2.93 -15.16
N ALA A 115 16.36 -2.26 -14.86
CA ALA A 115 15.52 -1.65 -15.89
C ALA A 115 16.14 -0.34 -16.42
N ALA A 116 15.70 0.07 -17.61
CA ALA A 116 16.02 1.41 -18.10
C ALA A 116 15.55 2.49 -17.11
N GLY A 117 16.46 3.39 -16.71
CA GLY A 117 16.15 4.46 -15.75
C GLY A 117 16.18 4.04 -14.27
N SER A 118 16.71 2.85 -13.93
CA SER A 118 16.83 2.38 -12.54
C SER A 118 17.54 3.37 -11.62
N GLU A 119 18.62 4.01 -12.10
CA GLU A 119 19.35 5.00 -11.29
C GLU A 119 18.53 6.28 -11.07
N ALA A 120 17.82 6.77 -12.08
CA ALA A 120 16.94 7.93 -11.94
C ALA A 120 15.79 7.63 -10.95
N PHE A 121 15.24 6.42 -10.99
CA PHE A 121 14.24 5.96 -10.03
C PHE A 121 14.79 5.92 -8.60
N LYS A 122 15.98 5.35 -8.40
CA LYS A 122 16.66 5.30 -7.10
C LYS A 122 16.88 6.70 -6.52
N VAL A 123 17.40 7.62 -7.33
CA VAL A 123 17.62 9.02 -6.93
C VAL A 123 16.30 9.69 -6.57
N ALA A 124 15.27 9.53 -7.39
CA ALA A 124 13.97 10.18 -7.16
C ALA A 124 13.25 9.63 -5.91
N MET A 125 13.31 8.32 -5.65
CA MET A 125 12.78 7.71 -4.43
C MET A 125 13.50 8.24 -3.18
N ALA A 126 14.82 8.42 -3.22
CA ALA A 126 15.59 8.87 -2.07
C ALA A 126 15.57 10.38 -1.83
N LYS A 127 15.17 11.18 -2.84
CA LYS A 127 15.29 12.64 -2.83
C LYS A 127 14.50 13.31 -1.70
N ASN A 128 13.21 12.98 -1.60
CA ASN A 128 12.29 13.65 -0.70
C ASN A 128 11.73 12.66 0.33
N THR A 129 11.47 13.13 1.55
CA THR A 129 10.70 12.38 2.54
C THR A 129 9.20 12.59 2.31
N LEU A 130 8.35 11.64 2.68
CA LEU A 130 6.90 11.83 2.64
C LEU A 130 6.35 11.87 4.06
N THR A 131 5.79 13.01 4.42
CA THR A 131 5.11 13.21 5.70
C THR A 131 3.65 12.82 5.55
N PHE A 132 3.09 12.12 6.53
CA PHE A 132 1.68 11.75 6.51
C PHE A 132 1.08 11.63 7.91
N VAL A 133 -0.23 11.82 7.99
CA VAL A 133 -1.02 11.67 9.21
C VAL A 133 -2.05 10.58 8.98
N VAL A 134 -2.24 9.74 10.00
CA VAL A 134 -3.30 8.72 10.01
C VAL A 134 -4.21 9.00 11.20
N ASP A 135 -5.48 9.27 10.94
CA ASP A 135 -6.42 9.60 12.00
C ASP A 135 -6.97 8.36 12.73
N ILE A 136 -7.97 8.57 13.59
CA ILE A 136 -8.60 7.51 14.39
C ILE A 136 -9.44 6.57 13.52
N GLU A 137 -9.97 7.07 12.40
CA GLU A 137 -10.78 6.33 11.44
C GLU A 137 -9.94 5.55 10.41
N ASN A 138 -8.62 5.76 10.40
CA ASN A 138 -7.62 5.29 9.42
C ASN A 138 -7.68 6.03 8.09
N GLU A 139 -8.20 7.26 8.07
CA GLU A 139 -8.02 8.15 6.95
C GLU A 139 -6.56 8.63 6.90
N VAL A 140 -5.99 8.64 5.70
CA VAL A 140 -4.57 8.98 5.47
C VAL A 140 -4.47 10.30 4.72
N SER A 141 -3.87 11.30 5.38
CA SER A 141 -3.52 12.59 4.77
C SER A 141 -2.03 12.61 4.42
N LEU A 142 -1.70 12.86 3.16
CA LEU A 142 -0.31 12.93 2.67
C LEU A 142 0.13 14.37 2.46
N TYR A 143 1.40 14.65 2.78
CA TYR A 143 2.06 15.94 2.59
C TYR A 143 3.37 15.74 1.82
N PRO A 144 3.32 15.63 0.48
CA PRO A 144 4.49 15.51 -0.36
C PRO A 144 5.23 16.85 -0.51
N GLU A 145 6.54 16.77 -0.77
CA GLU A 145 7.34 17.94 -1.13
C GLU A 145 6.99 18.46 -2.54
N GLU A 146 7.14 19.77 -2.75
CA GLU A 146 6.83 20.40 -4.05
C GLU A 146 7.66 19.78 -5.18
N GLY A 147 7.00 19.47 -6.29
CA GLY A 147 7.64 18.89 -7.47
C GLY A 147 8.03 17.41 -7.33
N GLU A 148 7.55 16.70 -6.30
CA GLU A 148 7.69 15.24 -6.24
C GLU A 148 6.97 14.58 -7.44
N PRO A 149 7.67 13.76 -8.25
CA PRO A 149 7.04 13.12 -9.40
C PRO A 149 5.88 12.22 -8.94
N ILE A 150 4.73 12.33 -9.63
CA ILE A 150 3.51 11.58 -9.29
C ILE A 150 3.79 10.07 -9.21
N SER A 151 4.63 9.52 -10.10
CA SER A 151 5.00 8.11 -10.08
C SER A 151 5.75 7.68 -8.81
N ILE A 152 6.58 8.56 -8.24
CA ILE A 152 7.31 8.33 -6.99
C ILE A 152 6.37 8.42 -5.79
N LEU A 153 5.51 9.45 -5.76
CA LEU A 153 4.48 9.58 -4.74
C LEU A 153 3.54 8.37 -4.72
N ASN A 154 3.21 7.85 -5.89
CA ASN A 154 2.39 6.66 -6.08
C ASN A 154 3.08 5.38 -5.57
N ALA A 155 4.38 5.22 -5.80
CA ALA A 155 5.16 4.13 -5.21
C ALA A 155 5.15 4.19 -3.67
N LYS A 156 5.31 5.40 -3.10
CA LYS A 156 5.23 5.64 -1.66
C LYS A 156 3.84 5.38 -1.07
N ARG A 157 2.77 5.76 -1.79
CA ARG A 157 1.37 5.40 -1.45
C ARG A 157 1.20 3.89 -1.34
N GLY A 158 1.79 3.13 -2.28
CA GLY A 158 1.79 1.66 -2.24
C GLY A 158 2.45 1.10 -0.99
N ILE A 159 3.58 1.66 -0.55
CA ILE A 159 4.27 1.29 0.70
C ILE A 159 3.38 1.58 1.91
N ILE A 160 2.80 2.79 1.99
CA ILE A 160 1.90 3.17 3.09
C ILE A 160 0.70 2.23 3.14
N SER A 161 0.07 1.93 2.01
CA SER A 161 -1.07 1.01 1.95
C SER A 161 -0.76 -0.38 2.49
N ALA A 162 0.46 -0.88 2.32
CA ALA A 162 0.87 -2.17 2.87
C ALA A 162 1.17 -2.13 4.38
N LEU A 163 1.48 -0.94 4.92
CA LEU A 163 1.62 -0.70 6.36
C LEU A 163 0.26 -0.51 7.06
N MET A 164 -0.79 -0.16 6.31
CA MET A 164 -2.14 0.05 6.82
C MET A 164 -2.82 -1.29 7.17
N VAL A 165 -2.66 -1.69 8.43
CA VAL A 165 -3.23 -2.93 8.98
C VAL A 165 -4.71 -2.74 9.38
N PRO A 166 -5.61 -3.70 9.09
CA PRO A 166 -6.97 -3.69 9.59
C PRO A 166 -7.09 -3.82 11.11
N ALA A 167 -8.12 -3.22 11.69
CA ALA A 167 -8.46 -3.48 13.09
C ALA A 167 -8.95 -4.91 13.28
N MET A 168 -8.46 -5.57 14.33
CA MET A 168 -8.83 -6.94 14.67
C MET A 168 -9.91 -7.02 15.76
N GLU A 169 -10.27 -5.89 16.36
CA GLU A 169 -11.30 -5.84 17.40
C GLU A 169 -12.69 -5.77 16.76
N GLU A 170 -13.46 -6.81 17.03
CA GLU A 170 -14.93 -6.96 17.00
C GLU A 170 -15.73 -5.87 16.27
N ASP A 171 -15.56 -5.78 14.95
CA ASP A 171 -16.70 -5.60 14.05
C ASP A 171 -16.24 -5.99 12.65
N LYS A 172 -16.59 -7.23 12.29
CA LYS A 172 -16.50 -7.73 10.93
C LYS A 172 -17.24 -6.72 10.04
N THR A 173 -16.59 -6.24 8.98
CA THR A 173 -17.19 -5.45 7.88
C THR A 173 -17.34 -3.93 8.05
N ARG A 174 -16.37 -3.21 8.64
CA ARG A 174 -16.19 -1.80 8.25
C ARG A 174 -15.20 -1.69 7.08
N GLY A 175 -15.66 -1.07 5.99
CA GLY A 175 -14.88 -0.84 4.78
C GLY A 175 -13.57 -0.13 5.11
N MET A 176 -12.46 -0.70 4.63
CA MET A 176 -11.17 -0.02 4.74
C MET A 176 -10.96 0.81 3.48
N THR A 177 -10.53 2.05 3.67
CA THR A 177 -10.02 2.88 2.58
C THR A 177 -8.66 2.32 2.15
N THR A 178 -8.60 1.80 0.94
CA THR A 178 -7.37 1.31 0.30
C THR A 178 -7.01 2.18 -0.88
N VAL A 179 -5.87 1.92 -1.52
CA VAL A 179 -5.54 2.51 -2.84
C VAL A 179 -6.59 2.20 -3.91
N HIS A 180 -7.48 1.24 -3.68
CA HIS A 180 -8.57 0.87 -4.59
C HIS A 180 -9.93 1.47 -4.16
N GLY A 181 -9.96 2.32 -3.14
CA GLY A 181 -11.16 2.87 -2.51
C GLY A 181 -11.69 1.99 -1.36
N GLU A 182 -12.96 2.16 -1.00
CA GLU A 182 -13.64 1.33 -0.01
C GLU A 182 -13.99 -0.04 -0.61
N CYS A 183 -13.47 -1.10 0.00
CA CYS A 183 -13.66 -2.48 -0.45
C CYS A 183 -14.27 -3.35 0.66
N ALA A 184 -15.22 -4.22 0.31
CA ALA A 184 -15.65 -5.30 1.19
C ALA A 184 -14.43 -6.19 1.51
N THR A 185 -14.13 -6.32 2.81
CA THR A 185 -12.93 -6.99 3.30
C THR A 185 -13.32 -8.12 4.23
N ASP A 186 -12.86 -9.34 3.91
CA ASP A 186 -13.03 -10.53 4.72
C ASP A 186 -11.77 -10.76 5.58
N PHE A 187 -11.97 -11.05 6.86
CA PHE A 187 -10.90 -11.23 7.85
C PHE A 187 -10.84 -12.67 8.35
N THR A 188 -9.64 -13.24 8.37
CA THR A 188 -9.36 -14.54 8.99
C THR A 188 -8.18 -14.42 9.93
N VAL A 189 -8.39 -14.73 11.20
CA VAL A 189 -7.33 -14.76 12.22
C VAL A 189 -6.80 -16.19 12.30
N ASN A 190 -5.54 -16.40 11.93
CA ASN A 190 -4.96 -17.74 11.78
C ASN A 190 -4.39 -18.30 13.08
N SER A 191 -4.13 -17.45 14.09
CA SER A 191 -3.59 -17.85 15.38
C SER A 191 -4.32 -17.14 16.52
N GLY A 192 -4.60 -17.86 17.61
CA GLY A 192 -5.44 -17.41 18.74
C GLY A 192 -4.99 -16.12 19.42
N ASP A 193 -3.73 -15.71 19.24
CA ASP A 193 -3.16 -14.48 19.82
C ASP A 193 -3.14 -13.29 18.85
N ALA A 194 -3.85 -13.37 17.72
CA ALA A 194 -3.89 -12.32 16.70
C ALA A 194 -2.50 -11.97 16.11
N ALA A 195 -1.55 -12.91 16.20
CA ALA A 195 -0.18 -12.76 15.72
C ALA A 195 -0.04 -12.99 14.19
N ASP A 196 -1.00 -13.70 13.58
CA ASP A 196 -1.06 -13.99 12.15
C ASP A 196 -2.47 -13.73 11.62
N VAL A 197 -2.58 -12.84 10.65
CA VAL A 197 -3.84 -12.30 10.15
C VAL A 197 -3.87 -12.36 8.65
N THR A 198 -4.91 -12.96 8.09
CA THR A 198 -5.14 -12.95 6.64
C THR A 198 -6.34 -12.08 6.32
N VAL A 199 -6.16 -11.22 5.34
CA VAL A 199 -7.14 -10.26 4.85
C VAL A 199 -7.40 -10.59 3.38
N ASN A 200 -8.64 -10.89 3.04
CA ASN A 200 -9.06 -11.14 1.67
C ASN A 200 -9.97 -10.01 1.19
N ARG A 201 -9.72 -9.51 -0.02
CA ARG A 201 -10.51 -8.45 -0.65
C ARG A 201 -10.89 -8.83 -2.06
N ASP A 202 -12.17 -8.64 -2.36
CA ASP A 202 -12.69 -8.68 -3.73
C ASP A 202 -12.69 -7.25 -4.27
N LEU A 203 -11.68 -6.93 -5.10
CA LEU A 203 -11.47 -5.59 -5.60
C LEU A 203 -12.48 -5.19 -6.69
N SER A 204 -13.22 -6.16 -7.24
CA SER A 204 -14.29 -5.91 -8.21
C SER A 204 -15.51 -5.20 -7.60
N LYS A 205 -15.60 -5.19 -6.26
CA LYS A 205 -16.71 -4.63 -5.50
C LYS A 205 -16.38 -3.31 -4.81
N CYS A 206 -15.21 -2.71 -5.08
CA CYS A 206 -14.84 -1.44 -4.45
C CYS A 206 -15.58 -0.24 -5.07
N ASN A 207 -16.04 0.69 -4.24
CA ASN A 207 -16.95 1.77 -4.64
C ASN A 207 -16.35 2.86 -5.54
N ASN A 208 -15.07 2.76 -5.96
CA ASN A 208 -14.44 3.79 -6.79
C ASN A 208 -13.51 3.26 -7.89
N HIS A 209 -13.53 1.95 -8.19
CA HIS A 209 -12.71 1.39 -9.26
C HIS A 209 -13.36 1.67 -10.64
N SER A 210 -13.04 2.82 -11.25
CA SER A 210 -13.42 3.16 -12.64
C SER A 210 -12.20 3.10 -13.57
N PRO A 211 -11.89 1.93 -14.16
CA PRO A 211 -10.71 1.77 -15.02
C PRO A 211 -10.80 2.53 -16.35
N GLN A 212 -11.98 3.09 -16.65
CA GLN A 212 -12.25 3.91 -17.85
C GLN A 212 -11.88 5.39 -17.68
N ARG A 213 -11.70 5.89 -16.45
CA ARG A 213 -11.38 7.30 -16.21
C ARG A 213 -9.88 7.59 -16.16
N GLU A 214 -9.05 6.55 -16.17
CA GLU A 214 -7.58 6.68 -16.11
C GLU A 214 -6.99 6.87 -17.52
N PRO A 215 -6.44 8.04 -17.86
CA PRO A 215 -5.96 8.35 -19.21
C PRO A 215 -4.75 7.49 -19.66
N THR A 216 -4.09 6.80 -18.73
CA THR A 216 -2.99 5.85 -19.01
C THR A 216 -3.43 4.39 -19.02
N SER A 217 -4.73 4.13 -18.88
CA SER A 217 -5.28 2.78 -18.95
C SER A 217 -5.30 2.31 -20.40
N PRO A 218 -4.76 1.12 -20.73
CA PRO A 218 -4.97 0.51 -22.06
C PRO A 218 -6.45 0.35 -22.41
N LEU A 219 -7.33 0.41 -21.40
CA LEU A 219 -8.78 0.32 -21.49
C LEU A 219 -9.46 1.66 -21.82
N ALA A 220 -8.74 2.79 -21.79
CA ALA A 220 -9.24 4.12 -22.15
C ALA A 220 -9.54 4.26 -23.67
N LEU A 221 -9.04 3.33 -24.49
CA LEU A 221 -9.24 3.30 -25.94
C LEU A 221 -10.60 2.70 -26.37
N ILE A 222 -11.33 2.05 -25.46
CA ILE A 222 -12.60 1.37 -25.77
C ILE A 222 -13.76 2.18 -25.19
N THR A 223 -14.13 3.25 -25.88
CA THR A 223 -15.32 4.06 -25.57
C THR A 223 -16.55 3.45 -26.28
N GLY A 224 -17.73 3.45 -25.62
CA GLY A 224 -18.99 3.03 -26.24
C GLY A 224 -19.51 1.61 -25.95
N MET A 225 -18.92 0.85 -25.02
CA MET A 225 -19.51 -0.42 -24.58
C MET A 225 -20.62 -0.24 -23.54
N HIS A 226 -21.72 -0.98 -23.70
CA HIS A 226 -22.86 -1.02 -22.76
C HIS A 226 -22.54 -1.76 -21.45
N TYR A 227 -21.40 -2.45 -21.38
CA TYR A 227 -20.90 -3.16 -20.20
C TYR A 227 -19.66 -2.45 -19.66
N PRO A 228 -19.61 -2.10 -18.36
CA PRO A 228 -18.45 -1.38 -17.82
C PRO A 228 -17.22 -2.27 -17.85
N LEU A 229 -16.11 -1.77 -18.41
CA LEU A 229 -14.84 -2.49 -18.50
C LEU A 229 -14.31 -2.99 -17.14
N SER A 230 -14.70 -2.37 -16.02
CA SER A 230 -14.41 -2.86 -14.66
C SER A 230 -14.94 -4.26 -14.40
N LYS A 231 -16.04 -4.67 -15.03
CA LYS A 231 -16.60 -6.01 -14.89
C LYS A 231 -15.95 -7.05 -15.82
N LEU A 232 -15.03 -6.63 -16.71
CA LEU A 232 -14.25 -7.56 -17.54
C LEU A 232 -12.97 -8.03 -16.84
N ILE A 233 -12.68 -7.54 -15.64
CA ILE A 233 -11.49 -7.92 -14.87
C ILE A 233 -11.95 -8.41 -13.50
N ALA A 234 -11.63 -9.65 -13.17
CA ALA A 234 -11.75 -10.15 -11.82
C ALA A 234 -10.46 -9.82 -11.06
N SER A 235 -10.60 -9.05 -9.99
CA SER A 235 -9.48 -8.55 -9.18
C SER A 235 -9.64 -9.03 -7.74
N THR A 236 -8.60 -9.70 -7.21
CA THR A 236 -8.60 -10.25 -5.85
C THR A 236 -7.30 -9.90 -5.15
N GLN A 237 -7.34 -9.56 -3.87
CA GLN A 237 -6.17 -9.30 -3.06
C GLN A 237 -6.21 -10.12 -1.76
N THR A 238 -5.09 -10.75 -1.42
CA THR A 238 -4.89 -11.49 -0.19
C THR A 238 -3.64 -10.96 0.50
N CYS A 239 -3.77 -10.47 1.73
CA CYS A 239 -2.64 -9.99 2.53
C CYS A 239 -2.52 -10.78 3.82
N ASN A 240 -1.33 -11.32 4.09
CA ASN A 240 -0.98 -11.95 5.34
C ASN A 240 -0.09 -11.02 6.16
N TYR A 241 -0.52 -10.68 7.38
CA TYR A 241 0.21 -9.84 8.31
C TYR A 241 0.67 -10.65 9.51
N LYS A 242 1.91 -10.40 9.94
CA LYS A 242 2.48 -10.98 11.15
C LYS A 242 2.89 -9.90 12.13
N PHE A 243 2.57 -10.11 13.41
CA PHE A 243 2.81 -9.18 14.49
C PHE A 243 3.74 -9.75 15.55
N ASP A 244 4.53 -8.88 16.17
CA ASP A 244 5.32 -9.25 17.35
C ASP A 244 4.36 -9.51 18.52
N ALA A 245 4.47 -10.70 19.13
CA ALA A 245 3.54 -11.14 20.17
C ALA A 245 3.49 -10.20 21.39
N SER A 246 4.64 -9.59 21.74
CA SER A 246 4.80 -8.76 22.94
C SER A 246 4.64 -7.26 22.66
N LYS A 247 5.24 -6.77 21.58
CA LYS A 247 5.27 -5.35 21.21
C LYS A 247 4.11 -4.95 20.30
N LYS A 248 3.41 -5.92 19.71
CA LYS A 248 2.23 -5.78 18.86
C LYS A 248 2.44 -4.96 17.57
N HIS A 249 3.68 -4.61 17.22
CA HIS A 249 4.02 -3.97 15.94
C HIS A 249 4.02 -4.96 14.77
N MET A 250 3.89 -4.47 13.54
CA MET A 250 3.94 -5.31 12.34
C MET A 250 5.39 -5.75 12.07
N VAL A 251 5.61 -7.07 12.05
CA VAL A 251 6.90 -7.71 11.75
C VAL A 251 7.03 -8.00 10.27
N SER A 252 5.97 -8.50 9.63
CA SER A 252 5.98 -8.68 8.18
C SER A 252 4.57 -8.59 7.59
N THR A 253 4.50 -8.23 6.32
CA THR A 253 3.31 -8.44 5.49
C THR A 253 3.68 -9.04 4.15
N ASN A 254 2.81 -9.91 3.63
CA ASN A 254 2.86 -10.44 2.28
C ASN A 254 1.48 -10.30 1.65
N CYS A 255 1.37 -9.39 0.68
CA CYS A 255 0.18 -9.15 -0.11
C CYS A 255 0.36 -9.73 -1.51
N THR A 256 -0.62 -10.51 -1.97
CA THR A 256 -0.73 -10.97 -3.34
C THR A 256 -2.02 -10.42 -3.93
N GLU A 257 -1.91 -9.66 -5.01
CA GLU A 257 -3.03 -9.16 -5.80
C GLU A 257 -3.03 -9.82 -7.17
N LYS A 258 -4.20 -10.25 -7.63
CA LYS A 258 -4.37 -10.94 -8.91
C LYS A 258 -5.47 -10.24 -9.70
N HIS A 259 -5.15 -9.91 -10.94
CA HIS A 259 -6.11 -9.44 -11.93
C HIS A 259 -6.20 -10.49 -13.04
N LEU A 260 -7.42 -10.92 -13.36
CA LEU A 260 -7.70 -11.82 -14.46
C LEU A 260 -8.65 -11.13 -15.43
N PHE A 261 -8.22 -10.98 -16.67
CA PHE A 261 -9.10 -10.55 -17.74
C PHE A 261 -10.08 -11.69 -18.05
N LEU A 262 -11.36 -11.46 -17.76
CA LEU A 262 -12.43 -12.46 -17.84
C LEU A 262 -12.79 -12.86 -19.28
N PRO A 263 -12.80 -11.96 -20.28
CA PRO A 263 -12.99 -12.37 -21.66
C PRO A 263 -11.92 -13.38 -22.05
N PHE A 264 -12.37 -14.53 -22.59
CA PHE A 264 -11.52 -15.67 -22.95
C PHE A 264 -10.81 -16.35 -21.78
N SER A 265 -11.17 -16.03 -20.54
CA SER A 265 -10.70 -16.78 -19.37
C SER A 265 -11.42 -18.12 -19.25
N SER A 266 -10.75 -19.09 -18.64
CA SER A 266 -11.34 -20.40 -18.32
C SER A 266 -11.17 -20.68 -16.83
N GLN A 267 -12.24 -21.20 -16.21
CA GLN A 267 -12.30 -21.61 -14.80
C GLN A 267 -11.86 -20.51 -13.81
N ASN A 268 -11.98 -19.22 -14.18
CA ASN A 268 -11.48 -18.08 -13.40
C ASN A 268 -10.00 -18.20 -12.99
N LYS A 269 -9.20 -18.94 -13.77
CA LYS A 269 -7.80 -19.25 -13.45
C LYS A 269 -6.85 -19.04 -14.64
N TYR A 270 -7.30 -19.40 -15.83
CA TYR A 270 -6.52 -19.35 -17.07
C TYR A 270 -6.92 -18.13 -17.91
N GLY A 271 -5.97 -17.56 -18.64
CA GLY A 271 -6.15 -16.35 -19.44
C GLY A 271 -5.10 -15.28 -19.15
N MET A 272 -5.32 -14.10 -19.72
CA MET A 272 -4.46 -12.93 -19.49
C MET A 272 -4.59 -12.49 -18.03
N SER A 273 -3.48 -12.46 -17.32
CA SER A 273 -3.48 -12.13 -15.90
C SER A 273 -2.26 -11.32 -15.48
N THR A 274 -2.47 -10.49 -14.47
CA THR A 274 -1.43 -9.77 -13.74
C THR A 274 -1.43 -10.27 -12.30
N THR A 275 -0.25 -10.55 -11.76
CA THR A 275 -0.06 -10.86 -10.34
C THR A 275 0.92 -9.87 -9.76
N VAL A 276 0.56 -9.24 -8.64
CA VAL A 276 1.40 -8.32 -7.88
C VAL A 276 1.70 -8.97 -6.54
N SER A 277 2.97 -9.17 -6.22
CA SER A 277 3.40 -9.66 -4.91
C SER A 277 4.14 -8.54 -4.20
N GLN A 278 3.67 -8.16 -3.00
CA GLN A 278 4.21 -7.07 -2.22
C GLN A 278 4.59 -7.58 -0.83
N THR A 279 5.81 -7.31 -0.38
CA THR A 279 6.33 -7.75 0.90
C THR A 279 6.97 -6.60 1.67
N LEU A 280 6.75 -6.58 2.98
CA LEU A 280 7.48 -5.73 3.93
C LEU A 280 7.96 -6.62 5.06
N THR A 281 9.24 -6.54 5.41
CA THR A 281 9.82 -7.30 6.53
C THR A 281 10.62 -6.38 7.45
N LEU A 282 10.24 -6.32 8.72
CA LEU A 282 10.91 -5.50 9.73
C LEU A 282 12.33 -6.03 9.95
N ARG A 283 13.31 -5.14 9.86
CA ARG A 283 14.72 -5.43 10.17
C ARG A 283 15.11 -4.96 11.55
N GLU A 284 14.72 -3.73 11.89
CA GLU A 284 15.07 -3.14 13.18
C GLU A 284 14.03 -2.11 13.63
N SER A 285 13.95 -1.91 14.93
CA SER A 285 13.16 -0.86 15.55
C SER A 285 13.99 -0.13 16.60
N ASN A 286 14.23 1.15 16.39
CA ASN A 286 15.11 1.97 17.22
C ASN A 286 14.33 3.12 17.87
N LYS A 287 14.77 3.59 19.03
CA LYS A 287 14.22 4.82 19.64
C LYS A 287 14.77 6.04 18.90
N ILE A 288 13.94 7.07 18.73
CA ILE A 288 14.35 8.38 18.21
C ILE A 288 14.07 9.45 19.26
N ASN A 289 14.93 10.46 19.31
CA ASN A 289 14.75 11.62 20.21
C ASN A 289 14.10 12.82 19.49
N ASP A 290 14.02 12.76 18.16
CA ASP A 290 13.42 13.82 17.36
C ASP A 290 11.89 13.79 17.50
N ARG A 291 11.33 14.95 17.86
CA ARG A 291 9.89 15.17 18.06
C ARG A 291 9.33 16.15 17.04
N ILE A 292 10.17 16.64 16.13
CA ILE A 292 9.82 17.65 15.15
C ILE A 292 9.02 16.95 14.04
N PHE A 293 7.85 17.51 13.77
CA PHE A 293 6.98 17.08 12.67
C PHE A 293 6.59 18.34 11.89
N ASN A 294 7.26 18.55 10.77
CA ASN A 294 6.98 19.64 9.85
C ASN A 294 6.39 19.04 8.57
N TYR A 295 5.41 19.72 7.99
CA TYR A 295 4.86 19.39 6.69
C TYR A 295 4.81 20.66 5.83
N SER A 296 5.00 20.50 4.53
CA SER A 296 4.67 21.52 3.54
C SER A 296 3.15 21.56 3.35
N GLU A 297 2.55 22.75 3.46
CA GLU A 297 1.14 22.99 3.09
C GLU A 297 0.90 22.84 1.59
#